data_AF-A0A453RV21-F1
#
_entry.id   AF-A0A453RV21-F1
#
_cell.length_a   1.000
_cell.length_b   1.000
_cell.length_c   1.000
_cell.angle_alpha   90.00
_cell.angle_beta   90.00
_cell.angle_gamma   90.00
#
_symmetry.space_group_name_H-M   'P 1'
#
loop_
_entity.id
_entity.type
_entity.pdbx_description
1 polymer ?
#
loop_
_entity_poly.entity_id
_entity_poly.type
_entity_poly.pdbx_seq_one_letter_code
_entity_poly.pdbx_strand_id
1 'polypeptide(L)'
;KQLTLQKRPPQISYSLCRHERNHAISHPRIANLKDSDANTGFFHRQCSFRRQKNRIFSITADGRVLTDHTEMAQAAFLYHDALLGTAADQEHSLDLSQLIEPTDLADLDEPFSAEEIWEAVKRLPAHKAPGPDGFTVEFLHACWSIVRQDFLDVRQQLYDLRGRGFCKLNQAL
;
A
#
# COMPACT_ATOMS: atom_id res chain seq x y z
N LYS A 1 -12.90 20.86 -11.96
CA LYS A 1 -13.54 19.53 -12.16
C LYS A 1 -14.93 19.57 -11.55
N GLN A 2 -15.94 19.23 -12.34
CA GLN A 2 -17.28 18.90 -11.87
C GLN A 2 -17.36 17.37 -11.81
N LEU A 3 -17.94 16.81 -10.74
CA LEU A 3 -18.12 15.37 -10.59
C LEU A 3 -19.60 15.01 -10.70
N THR A 4 -19.88 14.04 -11.57
CA THR A 4 -21.17 13.37 -11.65
C THR A 4 -21.01 11.98 -11.07
N LEU A 5 -21.78 11.64 -10.05
CA LEU A 5 -21.75 10.33 -9.42
C LEU A 5 -22.55 9.34 -10.29
N GLN A 6 -21.86 8.60 -11.14
CA GLN A 6 -22.46 7.55 -11.99
C GLN A 6 -21.62 6.28 -11.92
N LYS A 7 -22.30 5.12 -11.92
CA LYS A 7 -21.65 3.79 -12.02
C LYS A 7 -21.15 3.59 -13.45
N ARG A 8 -19.86 3.26 -13.62
CA ARG A 8 -19.28 2.84 -14.91
C ARG A 8 -18.59 1.48 -14.80
N PRO A 9 -18.75 0.57 -15.78
CA PRO A 9 -17.96 -0.65 -15.87
C PRO A 9 -16.64 -0.42 -16.65
N PRO A 10 -15.55 -1.17 -16.37
CA PRO A 10 -14.34 -1.14 -17.19
C PRO A 10 -14.04 -2.58 -17.73
N GLN A 11 -13.32 -2.84 -18.82
CA GLN A 11 -11.85 -2.94 -18.93
C GLN A 11 -11.56 -3.73 -20.21
N ILE A 12 -10.59 -3.33 -21.06
CA ILE A 12 -9.56 -4.23 -21.67
C ILE A 12 -8.31 -3.40 -22.05
N SER A 13 -8.44 -2.15 -22.54
CA SER A 13 -7.28 -1.31 -22.96
C SER A 13 -6.46 -0.68 -21.82
N TYR A 14 -6.83 -0.93 -20.57
CA TYR A 14 -6.27 -0.25 -19.40
C TYR A 14 -4.93 -0.86 -18.92
N SER A 15 -4.71 -2.15 -19.18
CA SER A 15 -3.56 -2.91 -18.64
C SER A 15 -2.23 -2.50 -19.28
N LEU A 16 -2.19 -2.37 -20.61
CA LEU A 16 -0.97 -1.99 -21.35
C LEU A 16 -0.55 -0.55 -21.03
N CYS A 17 -1.50 0.38 -21.05
CA CYS A 17 -1.27 1.78 -20.71
C CYS A 17 -0.89 1.97 -19.23
N ARG A 18 -1.30 1.05 -18.35
CA ARG A 18 -0.88 1.01 -16.94
C ARG A 18 0.55 0.53 -16.78
N HIS A 19 0.99 -0.47 -17.56
CA HIS A 19 2.36 -0.97 -17.51
C HIS A 19 3.38 0.07 -18.00
N GLU A 20 3.11 0.70 -19.14
CA GLU A 20 3.97 1.76 -19.68
C GLU A 20 3.97 3.00 -18.77
N ARG A 21 2.81 3.37 -18.20
CA ARG A 21 2.76 4.39 -17.14
C ARG A 21 3.61 4.02 -15.95
N ASN A 22 3.53 2.79 -15.46
CA ASN A 22 4.27 2.38 -14.27
C ASN A 22 5.78 2.45 -14.51
N HIS A 23 6.25 2.07 -15.71
CA HIS A 23 7.65 2.15 -16.11
C HIS A 23 8.15 3.60 -16.25
N ALA A 24 7.34 4.47 -16.87
CA ALA A 24 7.64 5.89 -17.01
C ALA A 24 7.52 6.68 -15.69
N ILE A 25 6.81 6.12 -14.70
CA ILE A 25 6.65 6.71 -13.37
C ILE A 25 7.76 6.25 -12.42
N SER A 26 8.26 5.02 -12.54
CA SER A 26 9.30 4.47 -11.65
C SER A 26 10.67 5.14 -11.86
N HIS A 27 11.09 5.34 -13.11
CA HIS A 27 12.41 5.89 -13.44
C HIS A 27 12.63 7.34 -12.94
N PRO A 28 11.71 8.29 -13.16
CA PRO A 28 11.86 9.62 -12.57
C PRO A 28 11.60 9.62 -11.07
N ARG A 29 10.77 8.72 -10.50
CA ARG A 29 10.56 8.67 -9.04
C ARG A 29 11.84 8.32 -8.27
N ILE A 30 12.68 7.44 -8.81
CA ILE A 30 13.95 7.05 -8.20
C ILE A 30 14.95 8.23 -8.20
N ALA A 31 15.03 8.98 -9.30
CA ALA A 31 15.83 10.22 -9.35
C ALA A 31 15.26 11.33 -8.44
N ASN A 32 13.93 11.44 -8.33
CA ASN A 32 13.26 12.45 -7.51
C ASN A 32 13.23 12.11 -6.00
N LEU A 33 13.49 10.85 -5.59
CA LEU A 33 13.43 10.45 -4.18
C LEU A 33 14.57 11.09 -3.36
N LYS A 34 15.76 11.18 -3.95
CA LYS A 34 16.94 11.83 -3.33
C LYS A 34 16.71 13.32 -3.06
N ASP A 35 15.91 13.98 -3.91
CA ASP A 35 15.53 15.39 -3.76
C ASP A 35 14.20 15.59 -3.00
N SER A 36 13.42 14.52 -2.78
CA SER A 36 12.09 14.59 -2.14
C SER A 36 12.15 14.91 -0.64
N ASP A 37 13.27 14.57 0.00
CA ASP A 37 13.53 14.89 1.41
C ASP A 37 14.06 16.33 1.58
N ALA A 38 14.52 16.97 0.50
CA ALA A 38 15.07 18.32 0.53
C ALA A 38 14.00 19.44 0.53
N ASN A 39 12.71 19.10 0.71
CA ASN A 39 11.59 20.04 0.77
C ASN A 39 11.65 21.14 -0.32
N THR A 40 12.10 20.78 -1.51
CA THR A 40 12.47 21.77 -2.53
C THR A 40 11.22 22.46 -3.10
N GLY A 41 11.38 23.70 -3.56
CA GLY A 41 10.29 24.48 -4.17
C GLY A 41 9.59 23.76 -5.35
N PHE A 42 10.27 22.80 -5.98
CA PHE A 42 9.70 21.92 -7.00
C PHE A 42 8.57 21.05 -6.46
N PHE A 43 8.76 20.38 -5.31
CA PHE A 43 7.73 19.51 -4.71
C PHE A 43 6.55 20.32 -4.15
N HIS A 44 6.79 21.52 -3.61
CA HIS A 44 5.72 22.46 -3.24
C HIS A 44 4.89 22.86 -4.45
N ARG A 45 5.54 23.18 -5.58
CA ARG A 45 4.86 23.50 -6.83
C ARG A 45 4.09 22.31 -7.38
N GLN A 46 4.66 21.10 -7.32
CA GLN A 46 4.00 19.87 -7.76
C GLN A 46 2.79 19.54 -6.88
N CYS A 47 2.91 19.66 -5.55
CA CYS A 47 1.80 19.49 -4.61
C CYS A 47 0.70 20.53 -4.85
N SER A 48 1.06 21.80 -5.04
CA SER A 48 0.12 22.88 -5.33
C SER A 48 -0.61 22.64 -6.65
N PHE A 49 0.11 22.22 -7.70
CA PHE A 49 -0.47 21.82 -8.98
C PHE A 49 -1.43 20.64 -8.81
N ARG A 50 -1.04 19.60 -8.04
CA ARG A 50 -1.92 18.47 -7.73
C ARG A 50 -3.17 18.90 -6.97
N ARG A 51 -3.04 19.78 -5.97
CA ARG A 51 -4.17 20.36 -5.22
C ARG A 51 -5.11 21.13 -6.14
N GLN A 52 -4.60 21.99 -7.00
CA GLN A 52 -5.40 22.76 -7.95
C GLN A 52 -6.10 21.85 -8.97
N LYS A 53 -5.37 20.89 -9.54
CA LYS A 53 -5.90 19.92 -10.51
C LYS A 53 -6.95 19.01 -9.88
N ASN A 54 -6.81 18.63 -8.61
CA ASN A 54 -7.73 17.72 -7.92
C ASN A 54 -8.84 18.43 -7.16
N ARG A 55 -8.84 19.77 -7.13
CA ARG A 55 -9.93 20.53 -6.54
C ARG A 55 -11.24 20.25 -7.28
N ILE A 56 -12.21 19.77 -6.52
CA ILE A 56 -13.59 19.61 -6.95
C ILE A 56 -14.25 20.96 -6.69
N PHE A 57 -14.82 21.56 -7.74
CA PHE A 57 -15.45 22.90 -7.63
C PHE A 57 -16.96 22.80 -7.48
N SER A 58 -17.56 21.71 -7.96
CA SER A 58 -18.97 21.41 -7.74
C SER A 58 -19.23 19.91 -7.85
N ILE A 59 -20.28 19.47 -7.17
CA ILE A 59 -20.83 18.12 -7.27
C ILE A 59 -22.29 18.25 -7.71
N THR A 60 -22.71 17.40 -8.64
CA THR A 60 -24.12 17.31 -9.01
C THR A 60 -24.75 16.12 -8.29
N ALA A 61 -25.73 16.38 -7.43
CA ALA A 61 -26.53 15.38 -6.71
C ALA A 61 -28.01 15.64 -6.99
N ASP A 62 -28.76 14.60 -7.38
CA ASP A 62 -30.21 14.66 -7.67
C ASP A 62 -30.65 15.82 -8.59
N GLY A 63 -29.83 16.11 -9.61
CA GLY A 63 -30.08 17.19 -10.57
C GLY A 63 -29.77 18.61 -10.07
N ARG A 64 -29.33 18.77 -8.82
CA ARG A 64 -28.86 20.04 -8.25
C ARG A 64 -27.34 20.13 -8.28
N VAL A 65 -26.81 21.30 -8.65
CA VAL A 65 -25.38 21.58 -8.64
C VAL A 65 -25.01 22.25 -7.32
N LEU A 66 -24.22 21.56 -6.50
CA LEU A 66 -23.71 22.05 -5.23
C LEU A 66 -22.31 22.64 -5.43
N THR A 67 -22.10 23.86 -4.96
CA THR A 67 -20.81 24.58 -5.05
C THR A 67 -20.22 24.89 -3.69
N ASP A 68 -21.03 24.87 -2.63
CA ASP A 68 -20.54 25.05 -1.26
C ASP A 68 -19.80 23.80 -0.77
N HIS A 69 -18.68 24.01 -0.07
CA HIS A 69 -17.81 22.91 0.34
C HIS A 69 -18.48 22.00 1.38
N THR A 70 -19.28 22.56 2.29
CA THR A 70 -19.97 21.79 3.33
C THR A 70 -21.10 20.97 2.72
N GLU A 71 -21.87 21.56 1.82
CA GLU A 71 -22.94 20.86 1.07
C GLU A 71 -22.36 19.74 0.19
N MET A 72 -21.26 19.99 -0.50
CA MET A 72 -20.57 18.99 -1.31
C MET A 72 -20.08 17.80 -0.48
N ALA A 73 -19.51 18.07 0.70
CA ALA A 73 -19.06 17.01 1.61
C ALA A 73 -20.24 16.19 2.15
N GLN A 74 -21.33 16.86 2.53
CA GLN A 74 -22.53 16.20 3.02
C GLN A 74 -23.21 15.35 1.94
N ALA A 75 -23.31 15.86 0.71
CA ALA A 75 -23.86 15.10 -0.42
C ALA A 75 -23.01 13.87 -0.75
N ALA A 76 -21.68 13.98 -0.71
CA ALA A 76 -20.79 12.84 -0.89
C ALA A 76 -20.94 11.81 0.23
N PHE A 77 -21.04 12.27 1.48
CA PHE A 77 -21.28 11.39 2.63
C PHE A 77 -22.60 10.64 2.48
N LEU A 78 -23.72 11.33 2.28
CA LEU A 78 -25.04 10.71 2.14
C LEU A 78 -25.11 9.71 0.98
N TYR A 79 -24.47 10.04 -0.14
CA TYR A 79 -24.39 9.12 -1.27
C TYR A 79 -23.67 7.82 -0.90
N HIS A 80 -22.54 7.90 -0.21
CA HIS A 80 -21.76 6.73 0.17
C HIS A 80 -22.38 5.96 1.35
N ASP A 81 -22.99 6.67 2.30
CA ASP A 81 -23.73 6.09 3.40
C ASP A 81 -24.92 5.25 2.87
N ALA A 82 -25.70 5.80 1.95
CA ALA A 82 -26.76 5.06 1.27
C ALA A 82 -26.25 3.91 0.38
N LEU A 83 -25.07 4.07 -0.25
CA LEU A 83 -24.47 3.04 -1.10
C LEU A 83 -23.95 1.85 -0.29
N LEU A 84 -23.31 2.12 0.85
CA LEU A 84 -22.79 1.10 1.76
C LEU A 84 -23.91 0.49 2.61
N GLY A 85 -24.98 1.26 2.83
CA GLY A 85 -26.12 0.87 3.64
C GLY A 85 -25.80 0.82 5.13
N THR A 86 -26.82 0.52 5.92
CA THR A 86 -26.68 0.18 7.33
C THR A 86 -26.59 -1.33 7.48
N ALA A 87 -25.89 -1.80 8.50
CA ALA A 87 -25.88 -3.23 8.85
C ALA A 87 -27.31 -3.64 9.19
N ALA A 88 -27.96 -4.36 8.27
CA ALA A 88 -29.21 -5.06 8.56
C ALA A 88 -28.91 -6.22 9.51
N ASP A 89 -29.90 -6.59 10.34
CA ASP A 89 -29.82 -7.84 11.09
C ASP A 89 -29.60 -8.98 10.09
N GLN A 90 -28.49 -9.70 10.23
CA GLN A 90 -28.21 -10.84 9.36
C GLN A 90 -29.22 -11.94 9.70
N GLU A 91 -30.25 -12.11 8.87
CA GLU A 91 -31.19 -13.24 8.98
C GLU A 91 -30.49 -14.60 8.84
N HIS A 92 -29.32 -14.60 8.23
CA HIS A 92 -28.49 -15.79 8.02
C HIS A 92 -27.07 -15.53 8.51
N SER A 93 -26.72 -16.14 9.63
CA SER A 93 -25.34 -16.22 10.09
C SER A 93 -24.66 -17.39 9.38
N LEU A 94 -23.48 -17.16 8.81
CA LEU A 94 -22.64 -18.23 8.29
C LEU A 94 -22.00 -18.94 9.49
N ASP A 95 -22.33 -20.21 9.66
CA ASP A 95 -21.61 -21.06 10.60
C ASP A 95 -20.21 -21.36 10.04
N LEU A 96 -19.26 -20.52 10.42
CA LEU A 96 -17.86 -20.65 10.00
C LEU A 96 -17.21 -21.91 10.57
N SER A 97 -17.80 -22.56 11.59
CA SER A 97 -17.25 -23.80 12.15
C SER A 97 -17.29 -24.97 11.17
N GLN A 98 -18.16 -24.91 10.15
CA GLN A 98 -18.18 -25.89 9.05
C GLN A 98 -17.21 -25.55 7.91
N LEU A 99 -16.70 -24.32 7.87
CA LEU A 99 -15.79 -23.86 6.81
C LEU A 99 -14.33 -23.79 7.29
N ILE A 100 -14.13 -23.53 8.57
CA ILE A 100 -12.82 -23.40 9.20
C ILE A 100 -12.67 -24.57 10.15
N GLU A 101 -11.84 -25.54 9.76
CA GLU A 101 -11.46 -26.61 10.67
C GLU A 101 -10.66 -26.01 11.83
N PRO A 102 -11.07 -26.25 13.09
CA PRO A 102 -10.29 -25.83 14.25
C PRO A 102 -8.92 -26.51 14.20
N THR A 103 -7.91 -25.73 13.83
CA THR A 103 -6.53 -26.17 13.67
C THR A 103 -5.72 -25.62 14.83
N ASP A 104 -4.76 -26.39 15.32
CA ASP A 104 -3.80 -25.88 16.29
C ASP A 104 -2.99 -24.75 15.65
N LEU A 105 -3.06 -23.56 16.26
CA LEU A 105 -2.34 -22.38 15.81
C LEU A 105 -1.04 -22.17 16.60
N ALA A 106 -0.69 -23.09 17.51
CA ALA A 106 0.54 -23.00 18.30
C ALA A 106 1.78 -22.86 17.41
N ASP A 107 1.79 -23.52 16.25
CA ASP A 107 2.89 -23.44 15.27
C ASP A 107 3.05 -22.02 14.68
N LEU A 108 1.99 -21.20 14.69
CA LEU A 108 2.05 -19.83 14.18
C LEU A 108 2.79 -18.87 15.12
N ASP A 109 2.86 -19.25 16.40
CA ASP A 109 3.63 -18.55 17.43
C ASP A 109 5.07 -19.07 17.53
N GLU A 110 5.47 -20.05 16.69
CA GLU A 110 6.83 -20.58 16.70
C GLU A 110 7.81 -19.61 15.98
N PRO A 111 9.05 -19.45 16.48
CA PRO A 111 10.12 -18.78 15.75
C PRO A 111 10.38 -19.36 14.35
N PHE A 112 10.28 -18.53 13.30
CA PHE A 112 10.68 -18.96 11.94
C PHE A 112 12.12 -19.47 11.89
N SER A 113 12.33 -20.57 11.18
CA SER A 113 13.63 -21.16 10.89
C SER A 113 14.44 -20.34 9.87
N ALA A 114 15.77 -20.53 9.85
CA ALA A 114 16.62 -19.84 8.89
C ALA A 114 16.29 -20.21 7.43
N GLU A 115 15.88 -21.45 7.22
CA GLU A 115 15.45 -22.00 5.95
C GLU A 115 14.15 -21.36 5.48
N GLU A 116 13.17 -21.16 6.36
CA GLU A 116 11.91 -20.48 6.02
C GLU A 116 12.13 -19.03 5.61
N ILE A 117 12.98 -18.30 6.33
CA ILE A 117 13.35 -16.92 5.96
C ILE A 117 13.99 -16.92 4.58
N TRP A 118 14.89 -17.87 4.31
CA TRP A 118 15.56 -17.94 3.01
C TRP A 118 14.59 -18.29 1.87
N GLU A 119 13.68 -19.24 2.09
CA GLU A 119 12.65 -19.58 1.11
C GLU A 119 11.69 -18.41 0.86
N ALA A 120 11.34 -17.64 1.89
CA ALA A 120 10.57 -16.41 1.73
C ALA A 120 11.32 -15.38 0.85
N VAL A 121 12.63 -15.21 1.08
CA VAL A 121 13.48 -14.32 0.28
C VAL A 121 13.56 -14.78 -1.17
N LYS A 122 13.72 -16.08 -1.44
CA LYS A 122 13.73 -16.63 -2.82
C LYS A 122 12.42 -16.41 -3.56
N ARG A 123 11.29 -16.50 -2.85
CA ARG A 123 9.94 -16.31 -3.43
C ARG A 123 9.67 -14.85 -3.80
N LEU A 124 10.49 -13.90 -3.36
CA LEU A 124 10.35 -12.51 -3.77
C LEU A 124 10.58 -12.42 -5.29
N PRO A 125 9.64 -11.80 -6.04
CA PRO A 125 9.77 -11.70 -7.48
C PRO A 125 10.90 -10.75 -7.86
N ALA A 126 11.76 -11.22 -8.76
CA ALA A 126 12.79 -10.40 -9.39
C ALA A 126 12.18 -9.21 -10.14
N HIS A 127 12.94 -8.12 -10.27
CA HIS A 127 12.57 -6.90 -10.97
C HIS A 127 11.45 -6.07 -10.33
N LYS A 128 11.13 -6.32 -9.06
CA LYS A 128 10.33 -5.37 -8.28
C LYS A 128 11.11 -4.08 -8.09
N ALA A 129 10.37 -2.96 -8.04
CA ALA A 129 10.95 -1.67 -7.71
C ALA A 129 11.65 -1.76 -6.33
N PRO A 130 12.84 -1.16 -6.19
CA PRO A 130 13.56 -1.16 -4.92
C PRO A 130 12.75 -0.47 -3.82
N GLY A 131 13.04 -0.84 -2.58
CA GLY A 131 12.51 -0.16 -1.41
C GLY A 131 13.02 1.28 -1.29
N PRO A 132 12.60 2.01 -0.26
CA PRO A 132 13.13 3.35 0.05
C PRO A 132 14.65 3.36 0.27
N ASP A 133 15.22 2.20 0.62
CA ASP A 133 16.65 1.94 0.79
C ASP A 133 17.43 1.81 -0.53
N GLY A 134 16.73 1.65 -1.66
CA GLY A 134 17.34 1.51 -2.98
C GLY A 134 17.86 0.12 -3.31
N PHE A 135 17.73 -0.86 -2.40
CA PHE A 135 18.16 -2.23 -2.66
C PHE A 135 17.08 -3.03 -3.40
N THR A 136 17.52 -3.85 -4.35
CA THR A 136 16.63 -4.75 -5.09
C THR A 136 16.65 -6.16 -4.48
N VAL A 137 15.69 -6.99 -4.87
CA VAL A 137 15.62 -8.39 -4.44
C VAL A 137 16.86 -9.16 -4.94
N GLU A 138 17.36 -8.83 -6.13
CA GLU A 138 18.56 -9.44 -6.71
C GLU A 138 19.81 -9.12 -5.88
N PHE A 139 19.91 -7.91 -5.33
CA PHE A 139 20.96 -7.56 -4.37
C PHE A 139 20.86 -8.42 -3.11
N LEU A 140 19.65 -8.56 -2.55
CA LEU A 140 19.43 -9.38 -1.36
C LEU A 140 19.81 -10.86 -1.60
N HIS A 141 19.51 -11.40 -2.79
CA HIS A 141 19.91 -12.75 -3.18
C HIS A 141 21.43 -12.89 -3.29
N ALA A 142 22.09 -11.92 -3.94
CA ALA A 142 23.55 -11.93 -4.12
C ALA A 142 24.32 -11.78 -2.80
N CYS A 143 23.80 -10.97 -1.87
CA CYS A 143 24.43 -10.66 -0.60
C CYS A 143 23.89 -11.49 0.57
N TRP A 144 23.06 -12.52 0.32
CA TRP A 144 22.42 -13.31 1.37
C TRP A 144 23.43 -13.89 2.39
N SER A 145 24.58 -14.37 1.93
CA SER A 145 25.63 -14.91 2.81
C SER A 145 26.16 -13.91 3.83
N ILE A 146 26.06 -12.61 3.53
CA ILE A 146 26.51 -11.51 4.39
C ILE A 146 25.38 -11.13 5.35
N VAL A 147 24.18 -10.86 4.83
CA VAL A 147 23.07 -10.30 5.63
C VAL A 147 22.26 -11.36 6.39
N ARG A 148 22.41 -12.66 6.07
CA ARG A 148 21.62 -13.74 6.69
C ARG A 148 21.63 -13.67 8.21
N GLN A 149 22.78 -13.41 8.82
CA GLN A 149 22.89 -13.38 10.28
C GLN A 149 22.11 -12.20 10.88
N ASP A 150 22.15 -11.03 10.24
CA ASP A 150 21.41 -9.84 10.71
C ASP A 150 19.89 -10.08 10.70
N PHE A 151 19.38 -10.77 9.68
CA PHE A 151 17.96 -11.16 9.60
C PHE A 151 17.57 -12.13 10.73
N LEU A 152 18.43 -13.11 11.04
CA LEU A 152 18.18 -14.07 12.13
C LEU A 152 18.20 -13.38 13.50
N ASP A 153 19.16 -12.49 13.72
CA ASP A 153 19.31 -11.75 14.96
C ASP A 153 18.13 -10.81 15.21
N VAL A 154 17.62 -10.16 14.17
CA VAL A 154 16.46 -9.28 14.27
C VAL A 154 15.18 -10.06 14.50
N ARG A 155 15.01 -11.20 13.84
CA ARG A 155 13.87 -12.08 14.11
C ARG A 155 13.87 -12.52 15.57
N GLN A 156 15.02 -12.92 16.12
CA GLN A 156 15.11 -13.30 17.53
C GLN A 156 14.74 -12.13 18.46
N GLN A 157 15.18 -10.91 18.14
CA GLN A 157 14.80 -9.73 18.92
C GLN A 157 13.32 -9.39 18.81
N LEU A 158 12.71 -9.59 17.64
CA LEU A 158 11.28 -9.42 17.42
C LEU A 158 10.47 -10.42 18.27
N TYR A 159 10.90 -11.69 18.26
CA TYR A 159 10.29 -12.75 19.07
C TYR A 159 10.39 -12.45 20.58
N ASP A 160 11.54 -11.97 21.03
CA ASP A 160 11.76 -11.57 22.43
C ASP A 160 11.06 -10.23 22.79
N LEU A 161 10.30 -9.62 21.87
CA LEU A 161 9.65 -8.30 21.99
C LEU A 161 10.62 -7.16 22.35
N ARG A 162 11.90 -7.30 21.99
CA ARG A 162 12.96 -6.32 22.26
C ARG A 162 13.08 -5.33 21.11
N GLY A 163 12.14 -4.40 21.02
CA GLY A 163 12.09 -3.38 19.95
C GLY A 163 13.26 -2.38 19.87
N ARG A 164 14.28 -2.50 20.73
CA ARG A 164 15.44 -1.59 20.77
C ARG A 164 16.63 -1.99 19.86
N GLY A 165 16.60 -3.17 19.23
CA GLY A 165 17.76 -3.69 18.48
C GLY A 165 17.67 -3.63 16.94
N PHE A 166 16.57 -3.12 16.37
CA PHE A 166 16.40 -2.95 14.93
C PHE A 166 17.41 -1.98 14.29
N CYS A 167 18.10 -1.15 15.08
CA CYS A 167 19.13 -0.24 14.60
C CYS A 167 20.33 -0.97 13.97
N LYS A 168 20.54 -2.27 14.27
CA LYS A 168 21.64 -3.06 13.70
C LYS A 168 21.45 -3.43 12.23
N LEU A 169 20.20 -3.52 11.74
CA LEU A 169 19.91 -3.86 10.34
C LEU A 169 20.52 -2.89 9.33
N ASN A 170 20.66 -1.62 9.71
CA ASN A 170 21.14 -0.56 8.82
C ASN A 170 22.58 -0.13 9.14
N GLN A 171 23.27 -0.81 10.05
CA GLN A 171 24.66 -0.51 10.42
C GLN A 171 25.69 -1.38 9.69
N ALA A 172 25.25 -2.48 9.08
CA ALA A 172 26.11 -3.42 8.36
C ALA A 172 26.12 -3.21 6.83
N LEU A 173 25.47 -2.15 6.32
CA LEU A 173 25.43 -1.77 4.91
C LEU A 173 26.07 -0.40 4.68
#